data_AF-Q8W1K9-F1
#
_entry.id   AF-Q8W1K9-F1
#
_cell.length_a   1.000
_cell.length_b   1.000
_cell.length_c   1.000
_cell.angle_alpha   90.00
_cell.angle_beta   90.00
_cell.angle_gamma   90.00
#
_symmetry.space_group_name_H-M   'P 1'
#
loop_
_entity.id
_entity.type
_entity.pdbx_description
1 polymer ?
#
loop_
_entity_poly.entity_id
_entity_poly.type
_entity_poly.pdbx_seq_one_letter_code
_entity_poly.pdbx_strand_id
1 'polypeptide(L)'
;AWHSAGTYDVCSKTGGPFGTMRLKAEQGHGANNGIDIAIRLLEPIKEQFPILSYGDFYQLAGVVAVEVTGGPDVPFHPGREDKTEPPVEGRLPDATKGSDHLRDVFVKQMGLSDKDIVALSGGHTLGRCHKERSGFEGPWTTNPLIFDNSYF
;
A
#
# COMPACT_ATOMS: atom_id res chain seq x y z
N ALA A 1 2.23 -2.20 -2.67
CA ALA A 1 2.23 -0.78 -3.08
C ALA A 1 1.78 0.15 -1.95
N TRP A 2 0.49 0.12 -1.55
CA TRP A 2 -0.08 1.02 -0.53
C TRP A 2 0.70 1.02 0.80
N HIS A 3 0.82 -0.14 1.48
CA HIS A 3 1.51 -0.23 2.78
C HIS A 3 2.98 0.19 2.69
N SER A 4 3.64 -0.06 1.56
CA SER A 4 5.02 0.36 1.34
C SER A 4 5.15 1.88 1.25
N ALA A 5 4.22 2.55 0.57
CA ALA A 5 4.24 4.01 0.41
C ALA A 5 3.76 4.74 1.67
N GLY A 6 2.73 4.20 2.33
CA GLY A 6 2.01 4.84 3.44
C GLY A 6 2.80 5.01 4.74
N THR A 7 4.05 4.57 4.78
CA THR A 7 4.95 4.78 5.92
C THR A 7 5.76 6.08 5.83
N TYR A 8 5.62 6.81 4.72
CA TYR A 8 6.33 8.07 4.51
C TYR A 8 5.92 9.12 5.55
N ASP A 9 6.92 9.78 6.12
CA ASP A 9 6.76 10.93 7.02
C ASP A 9 7.46 12.15 6.41
N VAL A 10 6.69 13.21 6.11
CA VAL A 10 7.19 14.43 5.45
C VAL A 10 8.20 15.20 6.29
N CYS A 11 8.06 15.17 7.62
CA CYS A 11 8.90 15.92 8.55
C CYS A 11 10.32 15.34 8.60
N SER A 12 10.43 14.03 8.82
CA SER A 12 11.71 13.32 8.93
C SER A 12 12.24 12.79 7.59
N LYS A 13 11.40 12.76 6.55
CA LYS A 13 11.70 12.19 5.23
C LYS A 13 12.09 10.70 5.29
N THR A 14 11.52 9.98 6.25
CA THR A 14 11.75 8.53 6.48
C THR A 14 10.56 7.70 6.05
N GLY A 15 10.75 6.38 5.87
CA GLY A 15 9.75 5.49 5.30
C GLY A 15 9.51 5.76 3.82
N GLY A 16 8.36 5.32 3.30
CA GLY A 16 7.96 5.50 1.91
C GLY A 16 8.37 4.33 0.98
N PRO A 17 8.09 4.44 -0.32
CA PRO A 17 8.06 3.32 -1.27
C PRO A 17 9.46 2.86 -1.73
N PHE A 18 10.39 2.63 -0.82
CA PHE A 18 11.81 2.36 -1.11
C PHE A 18 12.19 0.89 -0.88
N GLY A 19 11.29 -0.03 -1.24
CA GLY A 19 11.55 -1.48 -1.25
C GLY A 19 11.68 -2.15 0.12
N THR A 20 11.59 -1.43 1.24
CA THR A 20 11.82 -1.96 2.60
C THR A 20 10.81 -3.01 3.04
N MET A 21 9.63 -3.06 2.42
CA MET A 21 8.60 -4.09 2.67
C MET A 21 9.12 -5.53 2.45
N ARG A 22 10.20 -5.72 1.69
CA ARG A 22 10.87 -7.04 1.53
C ARG A 22 11.58 -7.52 2.81
N LEU A 23 11.84 -6.62 3.76
CA LEU A 23 12.58 -6.89 4.98
C LEU A 23 11.65 -7.52 6.02
N LYS A 24 12.13 -8.58 6.68
CA LYS A 24 11.34 -9.32 7.68
C LYS A 24 10.86 -8.47 8.85
N ALA A 25 11.64 -7.47 9.24
CA ALA A 25 11.25 -6.52 10.28
C ALA A 25 9.95 -5.76 9.92
N GLU A 26 9.85 -5.20 8.71
CA GLU A 26 8.65 -4.49 8.28
C GLU A 26 7.48 -5.44 7.98
N GLN A 27 7.75 -6.64 7.45
CA GLN A 27 6.72 -7.68 7.27
C GLN A 27 6.10 -8.10 8.60
N GLY A 28 6.86 -8.03 9.69
CA GLY A 28 6.42 -8.39 11.03
C GLY A 28 5.51 -7.37 11.71
N HIS A 29 5.36 -6.15 11.14
CA HIS A 29 4.45 -5.15 11.70
C HIS A 29 3.00 -5.65 11.65
N GLY A 30 2.21 -5.40 12.69
CA GLY A 30 0.85 -5.92 12.83
C GLY A 30 -0.07 -5.52 11.68
N ALA A 31 0.03 -4.27 11.21
CA ALA A 31 -0.74 -3.77 10.05
C ALA A 31 -0.38 -4.48 8.73
N ASN A 32 0.78 -5.14 8.65
CA ASN A 32 1.27 -5.82 7.45
C ASN A 32 0.98 -7.33 7.45
N ASN A 33 0.19 -7.84 8.41
CA ASN A 33 -0.13 -9.26 8.51
C ASN A 33 -0.70 -9.82 7.18
N GLY A 34 0.00 -10.80 6.61
CA GLY A 34 -0.30 -11.42 5.31
C GLY A 34 0.42 -10.84 4.09
N ILE A 35 1.21 -9.76 4.24
CA ILE A 35 1.97 -9.17 3.12
C ILE A 35 3.08 -10.09 2.61
N ASP A 36 3.57 -10.99 3.45
CA ASP A 36 4.59 -11.99 3.11
C ASP A 36 4.15 -12.88 1.94
N ILE A 37 2.85 -13.16 1.84
CA ILE A 37 2.25 -13.92 0.74
C ILE A 37 2.42 -13.16 -0.57
N ALA A 38 2.10 -11.86 -0.59
CA ALA A 38 2.21 -11.03 -1.79
C ALA A 38 3.66 -10.92 -2.26
N ILE A 39 4.60 -10.73 -1.32
CA ILE A 39 6.03 -10.68 -1.62
C ILE A 39 6.51 -12.00 -2.21
N ARG A 40 6.15 -13.12 -1.58
CA ARG A 40 6.50 -14.47 -2.07
C ARG A 40 5.95 -14.76 -3.47
N LEU A 41 4.72 -14.30 -3.77
CA LEU A 41 4.13 -14.46 -5.11
C LEU A 41 4.82 -13.62 -6.17
N LEU A 42 5.35 -12.45 -5.78
CA LEU A 42 6.02 -11.52 -6.67
C LEU A 42 7.50 -11.86 -6.91
N GLU A 43 8.15 -12.57 -5.97
CA GLU A 43 9.59 -12.85 -6.01
C GLU A 43 10.06 -13.53 -7.31
N PRO A 44 9.40 -14.59 -7.83
CA PRO A 44 9.85 -15.25 -9.07
C PRO A 44 9.78 -14.33 -10.31
N ILE A 45 8.93 -13.31 -10.29
CA ILE A 45 8.87 -12.29 -11.34
C ILE A 45 9.98 -11.27 -11.11
N LYS A 46 10.18 -10.83 -9.86
CA LYS A 46 11.24 -9.88 -9.51
C LYS A 46 12.64 -10.40 -9.86
N GLU A 47 12.90 -11.69 -9.67
CA GLU A 47 14.17 -12.36 -10.01
C GLU A 47 14.51 -12.25 -11.50
N GLN A 48 13.52 -12.17 -12.38
CA GLN A 48 13.72 -11.99 -13.83
C GLN A 48 14.16 -10.56 -14.19
N PHE A 49 13.99 -9.60 -13.27
CA PHE A 49 14.32 -8.19 -13.47
C PHE A 49 15.27 -7.69 -12.38
N PRO A 50 16.54 -8.14 -12.37
CA PRO A 50 17.52 -7.75 -11.35
C PRO A 50 17.90 -6.26 -11.40
N ILE A 51 17.69 -5.59 -12.54
CA ILE A 51 17.98 -4.17 -12.73
C ILE A 51 16.96 -3.28 -11.99
N LEU A 52 15.72 -3.76 -11.83
CA LEU A 52 14.69 -2.99 -11.13
C LEU A 52 14.89 -3.06 -9.62
N SER A 53 14.78 -1.91 -8.94
CA SER A 53 14.68 -1.88 -7.48
C SER A 53 13.37 -2.54 -7.03
N TYR A 54 13.34 -3.06 -5.81
CA TYR A 54 12.09 -3.54 -5.20
C TYR A 54 11.10 -2.38 -5.02
N GLY A 55 11.59 -1.17 -4.71
CA GLY A 55 10.78 0.04 -4.62
C GLY A 55 9.98 0.29 -5.90
N ASP A 56 10.64 0.33 -7.05
CA ASP A 56 9.95 0.50 -8.33
C ASP A 56 9.07 -0.70 -8.67
N PHE A 57 9.57 -1.92 -8.47
CA PHE A 57 8.83 -3.14 -8.79
C PHE A 57 7.51 -3.25 -8.03
N TYR A 58 7.51 -2.96 -6.73
CA TYR A 58 6.29 -3.00 -5.90
C TYR A 58 5.31 -1.87 -6.21
N GLN A 59 5.78 -0.71 -6.65
CA GLN A 59 4.91 0.38 -7.08
C GLN A 59 4.31 0.09 -8.46
N LEU A 60 5.10 -0.45 -9.38
CA LEU A 60 4.61 -0.91 -10.69
C LEU A 60 3.56 -2.00 -10.53
N ALA A 61 3.77 -2.97 -9.64
CA ALA A 61 2.76 -3.99 -9.33
C ALA A 61 1.44 -3.38 -8.82
N GLY A 62 1.49 -2.27 -8.07
CA GLY A 62 0.30 -1.54 -7.65
C GLY A 62 -0.42 -0.83 -8.80
N VAL A 63 0.33 -0.16 -9.68
CA VAL A 63 -0.21 0.47 -10.89
C VAL A 63 -0.90 -0.56 -11.78
N VAL A 64 -0.22 -1.67 -12.07
CA VAL A 64 -0.76 -2.77 -12.89
C VAL A 64 -1.98 -3.42 -12.23
N ALA A 65 -2.02 -3.54 -10.90
CA ALA A 65 -3.20 -4.06 -10.20
C ALA A 65 -4.44 -3.19 -10.40
N VAL A 66 -4.28 -1.85 -10.44
CA VAL A 66 -5.38 -0.93 -10.75
C VAL A 66 -5.79 -1.07 -12.23
N GLU A 67 -4.83 -1.04 -13.15
CA GLU A 67 -5.08 -1.14 -14.60
C GLU A 67 -5.80 -2.45 -14.97
N VAL A 68 -5.30 -3.60 -14.52
CA VAL A 68 -5.82 -4.93 -14.89
C VAL A 68 -7.23 -5.20 -14.37
N THR A 69 -7.67 -4.45 -13.36
CA THR A 69 -9.02 -4.54 -12.79
C THR A 69 -10.00 -3.53 -13.41
N GLY A 70 -9.57 -2.79 -14.45
CA GLY A 70 -10.39 -1.81 -15.17
C GLY A 70 -10.32 -0.39 -14.58
N GLY A 71 -9.36 -0.13 -13.70
CA GLY A 71 -9.16 1.17 -13.09
C GLY A 71 -8.47 2.17 -14.00
N PRO A 72 -8.20 3.40 -13.51
CA PRO A 72 -7.54 4.43 -14.30
C PRO A 72 -6.06 4.13 -14.54
N ASP A 73 -5.53 4.65 -15.65
CA ASP A 73 -4.10 4.65 -15.93
C ASP A 73 -3.36 5.55 -14.94
N VAL A 74 -2.60 4.95 -14.03
CA VAL A 74 -1.77 5.70 -13.06
C VAL A 74 -0.36 5.88 -13.64
N PRO A 75 0.11 7.13 -13.84
CA PRO A 75 1.45 7.36 -14.39
C PRO A 75 2.56 6.75 -13.52
N PHE A 76 3.41 5.93 -14.12
CA PHE A 76 4.57 5.33 -13.46
C PHE A 76 5.88 6.00 -13.91
N HIS A 77 6.70 6.39 -12.94
CA HIS A 77 8.04 6.92 -13.16
C HIS A 77 9.04 6.04 -12.39
N PRO A 78 10.04 5.44 -13.06
CA PRO A 78 11.09 4.66 -12.40
C PRO A 78 12.14 5.58 -11.76
N GLY A 79 13.04 5.00 -10.97
CA GLY A 79 14.17 5.68 -10.33
C GLY A 79 14.16 5.61 -8.81
N ARG A 80 13.29 4.81 -8.18
CA ARG A 80 13.35 4.62 -6.72
C ARG A 80 14.55 3.76 -6.38
N GLU A 81 15.33 4.19 -5.40
CA GLU A 81 16.41 3.39 -4.83
C GLU A 81 15.90 2.57 -3.63
N ASP A 82 16.38 1.34 -3.49
CA ASP A 82 16.04 0.51 -2.36
C ASP A 82 16.77 0.97 -1.10
N LYS A 83 16.02 1.18 -0.03
CA LYS A 83 16.56 1.41 1.32
C LYS A 83 16.75 0.09 2.06
N THR A 84 17.66 0.11 3.02
CA THR A 84 18.03 -1.05 3.87
C THR A 84 17.39 -1.00 5.25
N GLU A 85 17.01 0.20 5.72
CA GLU A 85 16.40 0.44 7.02
C GLU A 85 14.87 0.59 6.84
N PRO A 86 14.06 -0.29 7.45
CA PRO A 86 12.62 -0.14 7.43
C PRO A 86 12.16 1.06 8.29
N PRO A 87 10.97 1.62 8.03
CA PRO A 87 10.36 2.60 8.90
C PRO A 87 9.99 1.97 10.26
N VAL A 88 9.80 2.83 11.27
CA VAL A 88 9.19 2.40 12.54
C VAL A 88 7.75 1.96 12.32
N GLU A 89 7.30 0.96 13.10
CA GLU A 89 5.91 0.52 13.13
C GLU A 89 4.95 1.61 13.60
N GLY A 90 3.67 1.51 13.22
CA GLY A 90 2.59 2.38 13.72
C GLY A 90 2.23 3.57 12.83
N ARG A 91 2.86 3.70 11.66
CA ARG A 91 2.60 4.80 10.70
C ARG A 91 1.40 4.59 9.78
N LEU A 92 0.92 3.36 9.65
CA LEU A 92 -0.25 3.04 8.83
C LEU A 92 -1.56 3.34 9.58
N PRO A 93 -2.66 3.66 8.87
CA PRO A 93 -3.91 4.04 9.51
C PRO A 93 -4.56 2.89 10.29
N ASP A 94 -5.29 3.24 11.35
CA ASP A 94 -6.03 2.31 12.20
C ASP A 94 -7.50 2.33 11.76
N ALA A 95 -8.02 1.17 11.37
CA ALA A 95 -9.37 1.02 10.84
C ALA A 95 -10.49 1.30 11.87
N THR A 96 -10.16 1.35 13.17
CA THR A 96 -11.14 1.63 14.24
C THR A 96 -11.26 3.11 14.56
N LYS A 97 -10.42 3.96 13.96
CA LYS A 97 -10.40 5.41 14.21
C LYS A 97 -11.11 6.19 13.12
N GLY A 98 -11.46 7.44 13.45
CA GLY A 98 -12.24 8.33 12.58
C GLY A 98 -11.40 9.32 11.75
N SER A 99 -12.07 10.36 11.26
CA SER A 99 -11.51 11.35 10.33
C SER A 99 -10.29 12.12 10.86
N ASP A 100 -10.20 12.36 12.17
CA ASP A 100 -9.07 13.08 12.76
C ASP A 100 -7.79 12.25 12.61
N HIS A 101 -7.89 10.93 12.86
CA HIS A 101 -6.79 10.00 12.65
C HIS A 101 -6.40 9.90 11.17
N LEU A 102 -7.38 9.90 10.26
CA LEU A 102 -7.09 9.94 8.83
C LEU A 102 -6.30 11.20 8.46
N ARG A 103 -6.64 12.37 9.01
CA ARG A 103 -5.88 13.60 8.75
C ARG A 103 -4.51 13.59 9.39
N ASP A 104 -4.36 13.01 10.57
CA ASP A 104 -3.05 12.85 11.21
C ASP A 104 -2.10 12.01 10.34
N VAL A 105 -2.60 10.89 9.80
CA VAL A 105 -1.81 9.99 8.97
C VAL A 105 -1.60 10.55 7.56
N PHE A 106 -2.65 10.89 6.84
CA PHE A 106 -2.53 11.25 5.42
C PHE A 106 -2.08 12.69 5.22
N VAL A 107 -2.59 13.64 6.01
CA VAL A 107 -2.25 15.06 5.83
C VAL A 107 -0.97 15.40 6.58
N LYS A 108 -0.93 15.18 7.91
CA LYS A 108 0.21 15.62 8.73
C LYS A 108 1.45 14.78 8.50
N GLN A 109 1.32 13.45 8.42
CA GLN A 109 2.45 12.54 8.23
C GLN A 109 2.81 12.35 6.75
N MET A 110 1.87 11.98 5.87
CA MET A 110 2.20 11.70 4.46
C MET A 110 2.28 12.96 3.55
N GLY A 111 1.64 14.07 3.95
CA GLY A 111 1.59 15.30 3.15
C GLY A 111 0.55 15.31 2.03
N LEU A 112 -0.47 14.46 2.11
CA LEU A 112 -1.58 14.38 1.16
C LEU A 112 -2.71 15.36 1.54
N SER A 113 -3.69 15.52 0.66
CA SER A 113 -4.88 16.34 0.89
C SER A 113 -6.10 15.53 1.34
N ASP A 114 -7.12 16.20 1.88
CA ASP A 114 -8.42 15.58 2.19
C ASP A 114 -9.06 14.92 0.95
N LYS A 115 -8.86 15.50 -0.24
CA LYS A 115 -9.31 14.91 -1.50
C LYS A 115 -8.62 13.57 -1.76
N ASP A 116 -7.33 13.49 -1.49
CA ASP A 116 -6.56 12.26 -1.66
C ASP A 116 -7.00 11.19 -0.68
N ILE A 117 -7.35 11.55 0.57
CA ILE A 117 -7.92 10.60 1.55
C ILE A 117 -9.16 9.92 0.97
N VAL A 118 -10.12 10.71 0.50
CA VAL A 118 -11.39 10.17 -0.02
C VAL A 118 -11.16 9.36 -1.28
N ALA A 119 -10.36 9.87 -2.23
CA ALA A 119 -10.07 9.17 -3.47
C ALA A 119 -9.33 7.84 -3.22
N LEU A 120 -8.31 7.82 -2.36
CA LEU A 120 -7.55 6.62 -2.02
C LEU A 120 -8.37 5.63 -1.19
N SER A 121 -9.32 6.09 -0.37
CA SER A 121 -10.27 5.20 0.32
C SER A 121 -11.09 4.38 -0.66
N GLY A 122 -11.37 4.93 -1.85
CA GLY A 122 -12.01 4.22 -2.96
C GLY A 122 -11.24 3.00 -3.46
N GLY A 123 -9.96 2.85 -3.13
CA GLY A 123 -9.19 1.64 -3.44
C GLY A 123 -9.78 0.37 -2.80
N HIS A 124 -10.56 0.50 -1.73
CA HIS A 124 -11.33 -0.59 -1.12
C HIS A 124 -12.49 -1.10 -2.00
N THR A 125 -12.76 -0.47 -3.15
CA THR A 125 -13.63 -1.07 -4.18
C THR A 125 -13.15 -2.47 -4.58
N LEU A 126 -11.82 -2.70 -4.47
CA LEU A 126 -11.18 -3.98 -4.67
C LEU A 126 -10.95 -4.74 -3.35
N GLY A 127 -11.00 -6.07 -3.45
CA GLY A 127 -10.56 -6.97 -2.41
C GLY A 127 -11.52 -7.12 -1.23
N ARG A 128 -10.97 -7.52 -0.09
CA ARG A 128 -11.72 -7.86 1.11
C ARG A 128 -10.84 -7.88 2.37
N CYS A 129 -11.49 -7.76 3.51
CA CYS A 129 -10.89 -8.08 4.80
C CYS A 129 -10.87 -9.60 5.04
N HIS A 130 -9.92 -10.03 5.86
CA HIS A 130 -9.75 -11.42 6.30
C HIS A 130 -9.55 -11.44 7.81
N LYS A 131 -10.36 -12.24 8.52
CA LYS A 131 -10.44 -12.26 9.98
C LYS A 131 -9.11 -12.57 10.64
N GLU A 132 -8.32 -13.47 10.07
CA GLU A 132 -7.00 -13.87 10.57
C GLU A 132 -5.91 -12.80 10.37
N ARG A 133 -6.18 -11.77 9.57
CA ARG A 133 -5.24 -10.68 9.29
C ARG A 133 -5.55 -9.45 10.13
N SER A 134 -6.71 -8.86 9.85
CA SER A 134 -7.14 -7.57 10.41
C SER A 134 -8.18 -7.70 11.53
N GLY A 135 -8.71 -8.89 11.78
CA GLY A 135 -9.88 -9.09 12.66
C GLY A 135 -11.22 -8.81 11.99
N PHE A 136 -11.26 -7.96 10.96
CA PHE A 136 -12.42 -7.74 10.07
C PHE A 136 -12.55 -8.81 8.98
N GLU A 137 -13.74 -8.99 8.41
CA GLU A 137 -14.04 -10.05 7.41
C GLU A 137 -14.99 -9.54 6.32
N GLY A 138 -14.75 -9.94 5.08
CA GLY A 138 -15.65 -9.72 3.94
C GLY A 138 -15.24 -8.59 2.99
N PRO A 139 -15.78 -8.56 1.76
CA PRO A 139 -15.53 -7.51 0.78
C PRO A 139 -16.34 -6.25 1.08
N TRP A 140 -15.89 -5.10 0.56
CA TRP A 140 -16.69 -3.87 0.56
C TRP A 140 -17.71 -3.83 -0.57
N THR A 141 -17.42 -4.48 -1.69
CA THR A 141 -18.26 -4.48 -2.90
C THR A 141 -18.72 -5.89 -3.27
N THR A 142 -19.73 -6.00 -4.12
CA THR A 142 -20.19 -7.29 -4.66
C THR A 142 -19.25 -7.88 -5.73
N ASN A 143 -18.43 -7.03 -6.36
CA ASN A 143 -17.49 -7.38 -7.42
C ASN A 143 -16.05 -6.99 -7.03
N PRO A 144 -15.41 -7.68 -6.07
CA PRO A 144 -14.14 -7.25 -5.45
C PRO A 144 -12.90 -7.33 -6.37
N LEU A 145 -13.08 -7.58 -7.66
CA LEU A 145 -12.03 -7.62 -8.69
C LEU A 145 -12.27 -6.62 -9.83
N ILE A 146 -13.29 -5.77 -9.71
CA ILE A 146 -13.60 -4.71 -10.68
C ILE A 146 -13.34 -3.37 -10.01
N PHE A 147 -12.47 -2.56 -10.62
CA PHE A 147 -12.20 -1.21 -10.14
C PHE A 147 -13.26 -0.26 -10.68
N ASP A 148 -14.26 0.01 -9.86
CA ASP A 148 -15.31 0.99 -10.13
C ASP A 148 -15.59 1.86 -8.89
N ASN A 149 -16.63 2.68 -8.95
CA ASN A 149 -17.01 3.57 -7.85
C ASN A 149 -17.96 2.94 -6.82
N SER A 150 -18.20 1.62 -6.83
CA SER A 150 -19.17 0.93 -5.95
C SER A 150 -18.83 0.98 -4.46
N TYR A 151 -17.61 1.39 -4.09
CA TYR A 151 -17.25 1.64 -2.69
C TYR A 151 -17.99 2.85 -2.09
N PHE A 152 -18.34 3.85 -2.91
CA PHE A 152 -19.03 5.07 -2.50
C PHE A 152 -20.54 4.94 -2.66
#